data_AF-A0A1Z5IZ41-F1
#
_entry.id   AF-A0A1Z5IZ41-F1
#
_cell.length_a   1.000
_cell.length_b   1.000
_cell.length_c   1.000
_cell.angle_alpha   90.00
_cell.angle_beta   90.00
_cell.angle_gamma   90.00
#
_symmetry.space_group_name_H-M   'P 1'
#
loop_
_entity.id
_entity.type
_entity.pdbx_description
1 polymer ?
#
loop_
_entity_poly.entity_id
_entity_poly.type
_entity_poly.pdbx_seq_one_letter_code
_entity_poly.pdbx_strand_id
1 'polypeptide(L)'
;MARPVKDGLDYFPLDVDFAVNPKTEAIMGEFGSKGVLLMIYLLSAVYRKGYYLVWDKLEQMQLVNRVQGSSAEMANQIVDRLIAYGTFDEELFNSAKVLTSLRIQETYFDAIKRRKTPKPTKYLVNVDINSGSSEVNDDINTQSKVKESKEKNIEEDARANVFDLWQKLWGFPNAIAQQDLDEWITAMSPELIHYAIEIAGKNNVSARAADKYIGVVVDGWQKRQVKTLEQAKQANAEHEQRLSTAKGGYSGNGRKNVKETLPDWAKPDYQAPKKELSDDEQAKTKAETEAALNKLKALRQKS
;
A
#
# COMPACT_ATOMS: atom_id res chain seq x y z
N MET A 1 18.50 40.01 -2.65
CA MET A 1 17.99 39.32 -3.87
C MET A 1 17.70 37.87 -3.50
N ALA A 2 16.53 37.33 -3.86
CA ALA A 2 16.24 35.92 -3.64
C ALA A 2 17.11 35.06 -4.57
N ARG A 3 17.80 34.07 -4.03
CA ARG A 3 18.62 33.14 -4.82
C ARG A 3 17.68 32.29 -5.69
N PRO A 4 17.91 32.19 -7.02
CA PRO A 4 17.15 31.29 -7.87
C PRO A 4 17.17 29.87 -7.30
N VAL A 5 16.00 29.22 -7.28
CA VAL A 5 15.89 27.81 -6.89
C VAL A 5 16.64 26.98 -7.93
N LYS A 6 17.60 26.17 -7.47
CA LYS A 6 18.36 25.26 -8.34
C LYS A 6 17.72 23.88 -8.29
N ASP A 7 17.41 23.33 -9.46
CA ASP A 7 16.90 21.97 -9.57
C ASP A 7 18.02 20.92 -9.39
N GLY A 8 19.24 21.21 -9.83
CA GLY A 8 20.38 20.29 -9.73
C GLY A 8 21.25 20.42 -8.48
N LEU A 9 22.32 19.62 -8.48
CA LEU A 9 23.45 19.74 -7.56
C LEU A 9 24.62 20.47 -8.23
N ASP A 10 25.34 21.27 -7.44
CA ASP A 10 26.57 21.96 -7.90
C ASP A 10 27.79 21.02 -7.89
N TYR A 11 27.71 19.93 -7.12
CA TYR A 11 28.68 18.86 -7.03
C TYR A 11 27.94 17.53 -6.84
N PHE A 12 28.56 16.41 -7.21
CA PHE A 12 28.01 15.09 -6.97
C PHE A 12 29.04 14.21 -6.24
N PRO A 13 28.60 13.27 -5.39
CA PRO A 13 29.52 12.36 -4.74
C PRO A 13 30.01 11.30 -5.74
N LEU A 14 31.33 11.14 -5.81
CA LEU A 14 32.00 10.08 -6.56
C LEU A 14 32.68 9.16 -5.55
N ASP A 15 32.46 7.85 -5.68
CA ASP A 15 33.06 6.88 -4.77
C ASP A 15 34.58 6.91 -4.87
N VAL A 16 35.26 6.73 -3.74
CA VAL A 16 36.73 6.58 -3.71
C VAL A 16 37.15 5.35 -4.52
N ASP A 17 36.36 4.28 -4.44
CA ASP A 17 36.60 3.03 -5.17
C ASP A 17 36.06 3.06 -6.60
N PHE A 18 35.69 4.24 -7.13
CA PHE A 18 35.13 4.38 -8.48
C PHE A 18 36.03 3.74 -9.55
N ALA A 19 37.35 3.88 -9.42
CA ALA A 19 38.31 3.34 -10.37
C ALA A 19 38.46 1.81 -10.33
N VAL A 20 38.13 1.18 -9.19
CA VAL A 20 38.24 -0.27 -8.95
C VAL A 20 36.87 -0.94 -9.04
N ASN A 21 35.81 -0.17 -9.30
CA ASN A 21 34.47 -0.71 -9.44
C ASN A 21 34.40 -1.61 -10.70
N PRO A 22 33.90 -2.87 -10.60
CA PRO A 22 33.85 -3.79 -11.74
C PRO A 22 33.14 -3.22 -12.97
N LYS A 23 32.12 -2.37 -12.77
CA LYS A 23 31.39 -1.71 -13.87
C LYS A 23 32.27 -0.66 -14.57
N THR A 24 33.01 0.12 -13.79
CA THR A 24 33.96 1.11 -14.32
C THR A 24 35.13 0.43 -15.01
N GLU A 25 35.67 -0.65 -14.44
CA GLU A 25 36.74 -1.45 -15.05
C GLU A 25 36.30 -2.08 -16.37
N ALA A 26 35.06 -2.59 -16.44
CA ALA A 26 34.50 -3.12 -17.69
C ALA A 26 34.39 -2.03 -18.78
N ILE A 27 33.90 -0.84 -18.43
CA ILE A 27 33.86 0.31 -19.35
C ILE A 27 35.27 0.75 -19.77
N MET A 28 36.22 0.77 -18.83
CA MET A 28 37.63 1.07 -19.11
C MET A 28 38.23 0.04 -20.07
N GLY A 29 37.90 -1.24 -19.92
CA GLY A 29 38.39 -2.32 -20.78
C GLY A 29 37.89 -2.19 -22.24
N GLU A 30 36.63 -1.80 -22.44
CA GLU A 30 36.03 -1.71 -23.78
C GLU A 30 36.29 -0.37 -24.48
N PHE A 31 36.22 0.74 -23.75
CA PHE A 31 36.26 2.10 -24.33
C PHE A 31 37.48 2.92 -23.88
N GLY A 32 38.35 2.34 -23.05
CA GLY A 32 39.54 3.01 -22.51
C GLY A 32 39.20 4.18 -21.58
N SER A 33 40.18 5.07 -21.40
CA SER A 33 40.05 6.26 -20.56
C SER A 33 38.93 7.20 -21.01
N LYS A 34 38.63 7.23 -22.32
CA LYS A 34 37.53 8.03 -22.87
C LYS A 34 36.17 7.56 -22.35
N GLY A 35 35.97 6.25 -22.25
CA GLY A 35 34.72 5.68 -21.71
C GLY A 35 34.48 6.08 -20.26
N VAL A 36 35.52 5.97 -19.44
CA VAL A 36 35.46 6.37 -18.02
C VAL A 36 35.20 7.88 -17.89
N LEU A 37 35.86 8.70 -18.72
CA LEU A 37 35.63 10.14 -18.72
C LEU A 37 34.20 10.50 -19.12
N LEU A 38 33.65 9.83 -20.15
CA LEU A 38 32.25 9.99 -20.57
C LEU A 38 31.27 9.55 -19.48
N MET A 39 31.55 8.45 -18.78
CA MET A 39 30.74 7.99 -17.65
C MET A 39 30.69 9.03 -16.53
N ILE A 40 31.83 9.62 -16.16
CA ILE A 40 31.90 10.70 -15.15
C ILE A 40 31.08 11.91 -15.61
N TYR A 41 31.25 12.35 -16.86
CA TYR A 41 30.48 13.48 -17.38
C TYR A 41 28.98 13.19 -17.46
N LEU A 42 28.59 11.96 -17.79
CA LEU A 42 27.21 11.55 -17.83
C LEU A 42 26.57 11.60 -16.43
N LEU A 43 27.23 11.03 -15.42
CA LEU A 43 26.78 11.14 -14.02
C LEU A 43 26.68 12.61 -13.59
N SER A 44 27.67 13.44 -13.96
CA SER A 44 27.63 14.87 -13.67
C SER A 44 26.42 15.57 -14.31
N ALA A 45 26.04 15.18 -15.53
CA ALA A 45 24.90 15.75 -16.25
C ALA A 45 23.57 15.35 -15.60
N VAL A 46 23.46 14.10 -15.12
CA VAL A 46 22.30 13.63 -14.35
C VAL A 46 22.13 14.46 -13.08
N TYR A 47 23.17 14.57 -12.26
CA TYR A 47 23.09 15.32 -11.00
C TYR A 47 22.91 16.84 -11.19
N ARG A 48 23.41 17.39 -12.30
CA ARG A 48 23.18 18.79 -12.66
C ARG A 48 21.71 19.08 -13.00
N LYS A 49 20.94 18.09 -13.44
CA LYS A 49 19.50 18.21 -13.70
C LYS A 49 18.63 17.70 -12.56
N GLY A 50 19.22 16.98 -11.61
CA GLY A 50 18.57 16.51 -10.40
C GLY A 50 18.94 15.07 -10.12
N TYR A 51 18.00 14.17 -10.37
CA TYR A 51 18.10 12.73 -10.10
C TYR A 51 17.86 11.87 -11.34
N TYR A 52 17.57 12.50 -12.48
CA TYR A 52 17.39 11.83 -13.76
C TYR A 52 17.80 12.73 -14.92
N LEU A 53 18.10 12.12 -16.06
CA LEU A 53 18.41 12.80 -17.31
C LEU A 53 17.60 12.17 -18.43
N VAL A 54 16.85 12.97 -19.19
CA VAL A 54 16.28 12.51 -20.46
C VAL A 54 17.40 12.43 -21.50
N TRP A 55 17.60 11.24 -22.06
CA TRP A 55 18.62 10.97 -23.06
C TRP A 55 18.11 11.31 -24.45
N ASP A 56 18.36 12.56 -24.86
CA ASP A 56 18.05 13.08 -26.18
C ASP A 56 19.32 13.33 -27.00
N LYS A 57 19.17 13.48 -28.32
CA LYS A 57 20.24 13.80 -29.26
C LYS A 57 21.03 15.04 -28.85
N LEU A 58 20.36 16.05 -28.28
CA LEU A 58 21.02 17.25 -27.77
C LEU A 58 22.01 16.92 -26.63
N GLU A 59 21.58 16.11 -25.66
CA GLU A 59 22.39 15.73 -24.51
C GLU A 59 23.57 14.84 -24.92
N GLN A 60 23.31 13.92 -25.85
CA GLN A 60 24.35 13.10 -26.46
C GLN A 60 25.44 13.96 -27.10
N MET A 61 25.07 14.95 -27.93
CA MET A 61 26.03 15.82 -28.60
C MET A 61 26.77 16.73 -27.60
N GLN A 62 26.10 17.20 -26.54
CA GLN A 62 26.75 17.94 -25.46
C GLN A 62 27.78 17.10 -24.71
N LEU A 63 27.50 15.81 -24.50
CA LEU A 63 28.42 14.90 -23.83
C LEU A 63 29.64 14.61 -24.71
N VAL A 64 29.42 14.29 -25.98
CA VAL A 64 30.50 13.99 -26.94
C VAL A 64 31.43 15.19 -27.11
N ASN A 65 30.91 16.41 -27.14
CA ASN A 65 31.73 17.62 -27.25
C ASN A 65 32.68 17.84 -26.05
N ARG A 66 32.42 17.21 -24.89
CA ARG A 66 33.28 17.32 -23.70
C ARG A 66 34.51 16.43 -23.77
N VAL A 67 34.51 15.40 -24.61
CA VAL A 67 35.59 14.42 -24.70
C VAL A 67 36.12 14.38 -26.13
N GLN A 68 37.36 14.82 -26.30
CA GLN A 68 37.96 14.91 -27.63
C GLN A 68 38.12 13.51 -28.26
N GLY A 69 37.65 13.38 -29.50
CA GLY A 69 37.72 12.13 -30.25
C GLY A 69 36.78 11.04 -29.71
N SER A 70 35.68 11.44 -29.06
CA SER A 70 34.51 10.59 -28.83
C SER A 70 33.51 10.75 -29.98
N SER A 71 32.71 9.72 -30.24
CA SER A 71 31.62 9.75 -31.22
C SER A 71 30.26 9.61 -30.54
N ALA A 72 29.20 10.04 -31.21
CA ALA A 72 27.82 9.82 -30.78
C ALA A 72 27.51 8.32 -30.60
N GLU A 73 28.01 7.50 -31.52
CA GLU A 73 27.88 6.03 -31.46
C GLU A 73 28.54 5.44 -30.21
N MET A 74 29.77 5.87 -29.89
CA MET A 74 30.47 5.46 -28.68
C MET A 74 29.68 5.86 -27.42
N ALA A 75 29.11 7.07 -27.39
CA ALA A 75 28.31 7.51 -26.26
C ALA A 75 27.06 6.64 -26.06
N ASN A 76 26.38 6.25 -27.14
CA ASN A 76 25.24 5.34 -27.06
C ASN A 76 25.66 3.96 -26.58
N GLN A 77 26.75 3.40 -27.13
CA GLN A 77 27.27 2.11 -26.69
C GLN A 77 27.62 2.11 -25.21
N ILE A 78 28.24 3.18 -24.69
CA ILE A 78 28.53 3.32 -23.27
C ILE A 78 27.24 3.36 -22.44
N VAL A 79 26.22 4.11 -22.88
CA VAL A 79 24.93 4.14 -22.19
C VAL A 79 24.28 2.75 -22.15
N ASP A 80 24.29 2.04 -23.29
CA ASP A 80 23.75 0.68 -23.37
C ASP A 80 24.48 -0.29 -22.42
N ARG A 81 25.82 -0.18 -22.32
CA ARG A 81 26.62 -0.95 -21.35
C ARG A 81 26.30 -0.58 -19.91
N LEU A 82 26.15 0.71 -19.61
CA LEU A 82 25.80 1.17 -18.26
C LEU A 82 24.41 0.69 -17.83
N ILE A 83 23.47 0.57 -18.76
CA ILE A 83 22.15 -0.05 -18.51
C ILE A 83 22.33 -1.56 -18.28
N ALA A 84 23.05 -2.26 -19.16
CA ALA A 84 23.28 -3.71 -19.03
C ALA A 84 24.01 -4.09 -17.72
N TYR A 85 24.88 -3.22 -17.21
CA TYR A 85 25.55 -3.40 -15.92
C TYR A 85 24.69 -2.96 -14.72
N GLY A 86 23.47 -2.48 -14.93
CA GLY A 86 22.56 -2.02 -13.88
C GLY A 86 23.06 -0.76 -13.16
N THR A 87 23.78 0.13 -13.86
CA THR A 87 24.08 1.48 -13.35
C THR A 87 22.86 2.39 -13.51
N PHE A 88 22.12 2.20 -14.60
CA PHE A 88 20.84 2.83 -14.87
C PHE A 88 19.72 1.79 -14.95
N ASP A 89 18.51 2.24 -14.68
CA ASP A 89 17.29 1.45 -14.76
C ASP A 89 16.92 1.20 -16.23
N GLU A 90 16.81 -0.08 -16.58
CA GLU A 90 16.53 -0.51 -17.96
C GLU A 90 15.08 -0.20 -18.38
N GLU A 91 14.12 -0.35 -17.46
CA GLU A 91 12.70 -0.14 -17.75
C GLU A 91 12.38 1.33 -18.03
N LEU A 92 12.95 2.25 -17.23
CA LEU A 92 12.81 3.69 -17.43
C LEU A 92 13.54 4.19 -18.68
N PHE A 93 14.67 3.57 -19.04
CA PHE A 93 15.34 3.92 -20.28
C PHE A 93 14.55 3.45 -21.51
N ASN A 94 13.99 2.24 -21.47
CA ASN A 94 13.22 1.70 -22.58
C ASN A 94 11.88 2.42 -22.78
N SER A 95 11.21 2.81 -21.69
CA SER A 95 9.91 3.50 -21.74
C SER A 95 10.01 4.99 -22.07
N ALA A 96 10.91 5.72 -21.40
CA ALA A 96 10.94 7.19 -21.45
C ALA A 96 12.28 7.77 -21.92
N LYS A 97 13.26 6.93 -22.29
CA LYS A 97 14.65 7.33 -22.56
C LYS A 97 15.23 8.13 -21.40
N VAL A 98 14.97 7.68 -20.17
CA VAL A 98 15.44 8.33 -18.95
C VAL A 98 16.59 7.54 -18.33
N LEU A 99 17.67 8.24 -18.00
CA LEU A 99 18.81 7.71 -17.26
C LEU A 99 18.66 8.09 -15.79
N THR A 100 18.36 7.10 -14.96
CA THR A 100 18.28 7.21 -13.50
C THR A 100 18.46 5.83 -12.88
N SER A 101 18.67 5.75 -11.57
CA SER A 101 18.68 4.51 -10.79
C SER A 101 18.34 4.81 -9.34
N LEU A 102 17.95 3.78 -8.58
CA LEU A 102 17.65 3.90 -7.15
C LEU A 102 18.77 4.63 -6.39
N ARG A 103 20.02 4.20 -6.61
CA ARG A 103 21.19 4.80 -5.97
C ARG A 103 21.37 6.28 -6.30
N ILE A 104 21.16 6.68 -7.56
CA ILE A 104 21.23 8.09 -7.99
C ILE A 104 20.16 8.92 -7.27
N GLN A 105 18.95 8.37 -7.17
CA GLN A 105 17.82 9.02 -6.54
C GLN A 105 18.05 9.23 -5.05
N GLU A 106 18.39 8.18 -4.30
CA GLU A 106 18.71 8.25 -2.87
C GLU A 106 19.78 9.30 -2.60
N THR A 107 20.87 9.24 -3.36
CA THR A 107 21.99 10.19 -3.24
C THR A 107 21.54 11.63 -3.46
N TYR A 108 20.71 11.86 -4.48
CA TYR A 108 20.18 13.19 -4.76
C TYR A 108 19.22 13.67 -3.65
N PHE A 109 18.28 12.82 -3.23
CA PHE A 109 17.31 13.16 -2.17
C PHE A 109 17.99 13.47 -0.84
N ASP A 110 19.03 12.74 -0.49
CA ASP A 110 19.86 13.04 0.68
C ASP A 110 20.54 14.40 0.56
N ALA A 111 21.11 14.71 -0.62
CA ALA A 111 21.74 16.00 -0.88
C ALA A 111 20.76 17.18 -0.84
N ILE A 112 19.49 16.97 -1.22
CA ILE A 112 18.46 18.01 -1.21
C ILE A 112 17.58 18.00 0.04
N LYS A 113 17.82 17.12 1.02
CA LYS A 113 16.99 16.97 2.24
C LYS A 113 16.73 18.29 2.99
N ARG A 114 17.68 19.23 2.94
CA ARG A 114 17.59 20.55 3.59
C ARG A 114 16.94 21.65 2.72
N ARG A 115 16.62 21.38 1.46
CA ARG A 115 16.01 22.36 0.54
C ARG A 115 14.51 22.46 0.81
N LYS A 116 13.98 23.69 0.89
CA LYS A 116 12.54 23.98 0.99
C LYS A 116 11.86 23.92 -0.37
N THR A 117 12.12 22.88 -1.15
CA THR A 117 11.55 22.66 -2.49
C THR A 117 10.62 21.45 -2.45
N PRO A 118 9.53 21.44 -3.24
CA PRO A 118 8.65 20.28 -3.32
C PRO A 118 9.46 19.05 -3.72
N LYS A 119 9.16 17.90 -3.10
CA LYS A 119 9.84 16.64 -3.41
C LYS A 119 9.54 16.26 -4.87
N PRO A 120 10.56 16.09 -5.72
CA PRO A 120 10.33 15.63 -7.08
C PRO A 120 9.72 14.22 -7.12
N THR A 121 8.70 14.02 -7.97
CA THR A 121 7.95 12.75 -8.08
C THR A 121 8.14 12.00 -9.41
N LYS A 122 8.89 12.55 -10.37
CA LYS A 122 8.92 12.05 -11.75
C LYS A 122 10.03 11.02 -11.97
N TYR A 123 9.70 9.83 -12.48
CA TYR A 123 10.67 8.74 -12.79
C TYR A 123 11.39 8.16 -11.57
N LEU A 124 10.67 7.88 -10.47
CA LEU A 124 11.23 7.21 -9.29
C LEU A 124 11.33 5.69 -9.50
N VAL A 125 12.47 5.08 -9.14
CA VAL A 125 12.81 3.66 -9.39
C VAL A 125 12.34 2.74 -8.25
N ASN A 126 12.11 3.26 -7.03
CA ASN A 126 11.59 2.45 -5.94
C ASN A 126 10.86 3.34 -4.91
N VAL A 127 9.59 3.06 -4.62
CA VAL A 127 8.77 3.80 -3.64
C VAL A 127 8.69 2.98 -2.34
N ASP A 128 9.80 2.88 -1.62
CA ASP A 128 9.77 2.47 -0.20
C ASP A 128 9.75 3.74 0.68
N ILE A 129 8.55 4.28 0.89
CA ILE A 129 8.32 5.39 1.83
C ILE A 129 8.20 4.79 3.23
N ASN A 130 9.30 4.27 3.78
CA ASN A 130 9.37 4.00 5.22
C ASN A 130 10.74 4.36 5.77
N SER A 131 11.07 5.65 5.70
CA SER A 131 11.96 6.27 6.68
C SER A 131 11.18 7.37 7.37
N GLY A 132 10.51 6.98 8.44
CA GLY A 132 9.95 7.91 9.41
C GLY A 132 11.09 8.71 10.02
N SER A 133 11.26 9.95 9.58
CA SER A 133 11.85 10.99 10.41
C SER A 133 10.72 11.90 10.84
N SER A 134 10.23 11.64 12.05
CA SER A 134 9.55 12.60 12.89
C SER A 134 10.42 13.86 13.00
N GLU A 135 10.20 14.84 12.13
CA GLU A 135 10.65 16.20 12.37
C GLU A 135 9.40 17.04 12.57
N VAL A 136 9.06 17.14 13.86
CA VAL A 136 8.23 18.19 14.43
C VAL A 136 8.71 19.51 13.83
N ASN A 137 7.80 20.24 13.19
CA ASN A 137 8.03 21.65 12.95
C ASN A 137 6.71 22.40 13.16
N ASP A 138 6.64 22.99 14.34
CA ASP A 138 5.88 24.20 14.60
C ASP A 138 6.25 25.24 13.54
N ASP A 139 5.31 25.68 12.71
CA ASP A 139 4.72 27.00 12.90
C ASP A 139 3.65 27.26 11.82
N ILE A 140 2.59 27.89 12.30
CA ILE A 140 1.39 28.25 11.55
C ILE A 140 1.73 29.48 10.71
N ASN A 141 1.66 29.38 9.38
CA ASN A 141 1.05 30.46 8.59
C ASN A 141 0.62 30.02 7.20
N THR A 142 -0.68 29.93 7.00
CA THR A 142 -1.33 29.76 5.71
C THR A 142 -1.44 31.12 5.03
N GLN A 143 -0.69 31.34 3.94
CA GLN A 143 -0.97 32.46 3.05
C GLN A 143 -1.25 31.96 1.64
N SER A 144 -2.55 31.77 1.38
CA SER A 144 -3.12 31.52 0.07
C SER A 144 -2.87 32.71 -0.87
N LYS A 145 -2.30 32.45 -2.05
CA LYS A 145 -2.52 33.30 -3.22
C LYS A 145 -2.96 32.45 -4.40
N VAL A 146 -4.26 32.55 -4.65
CA VAL A 146 -5.03 32.09 -5.81
C VAL A 146 -4.56 32.82 -7.07
N LYS A 147 -4.38 32.08 -8.17
CA LYS A 147 -4.55 32.46 -9.60
C LYS A 147 -4.64 31.16 -10.39
N GLU A 148 -5.82 30.58 -10.61
CA GLU A 148 -6.79 30.86 -11.69
C GLU A 148 -6.29 30.48 -13.10
N SER A 149 -6.54 29.22 -13.47
CA SER A 149 -6.83 28.74 -14.84
C SER A 149 -7.55 27.38 -14.71
N LYS A 150 -8.83 27.46 -14.32
CA LYS A 150 -9.80 26.37 -14.09
C LYS A 150 -10.57 26.16 -15.41
N GLU A 151 -10.89 24.96 -15.89
CA GLU A 151 -11.68 23.94 -15.19
C GLU A 151 -11.29 22.49 -15.53
N LYS A 152 -10.48 22.22 -16.58
CA LYS A 152 -10.12 20.83 -16.95
C LYS A 152 -9.01 20.20 -16.10
N ASN A 153 -8.07 20.99 -15.57
CA ASN A 153 -6.97 20.46 -14.75
C ASN A 153 -7.36 20.16 -13.30
N ILE A 154 -8.41 20.79 -12.76
CA ILE A 154 -8.78 20.59 -11.34
C ILE A 154 -9.26 19.16 -11.11
N GLU A 155 -9.98 18.58 -12.07
CA GLU A 155 -10.58 17.26 -11.90
C GLU A 155 -9.50 16.17 -11.98
N GLU A 156 -8.49 16.34 -12.85
CA GLU A 156 -7.29 15.48 -12.88
C GLU A 156 -6.44 15.65 -11.60
N ASP A 157 -6.26 16.88 -11.12
CA ASP A 157 -5.54 17.15 -9.86
C ASP A 157 -6.29 16.54 -8.66
N ALA A 158 -7.63 16.65 -8.63
CA ALA A 158 -8.47 16.08 -7.57
C ALA A 158 -8.47 14.55 -7.60
N ARG A 159 -8.47 13.94 -8.79
CA ARG A 159 -8.29 12.49 -8.97
C ARG A 159 -6.93 12.03 -8.46
N ALA A 160 -5.86 12.74 -8.81
CA ALA A 160 -4.52 12.44 -8.32
C ALA A 160 -4.45 12.48 -6.78
N ASN A 161 -5.15 13.42 -6.14
CA ASN A 161 -5.21 13.52 -4.68
C ASN A 161 -5.89 12.30 -4.02
N VAL A 162 -6.88 11.67 -4.66
CA VAL A 162 -7.55 10.46 -4.14
C VAL A 162 -6.56 9.30 -4.08
N PHE A 163 -5.84 9.06 -5.17
CA PHE A 163 -4.85 7.99 -5.25
C PHE A 163 -3.64 8.24 -4.34
N ASP A 164 -3.19 9.50 -4.22
CA ASP A 164 -2.11 9.86 -3.30
C ASP A 164 -2.49 9.57 -1.84
N LEU A 165 -3.73 9.92 -1.43
CA LEU A 165 -4.19 9.68 -0.08
C LEU A 165 -4.36 8.18 0.21
N TRP A 166 -4.88 7.40 -0.74
CA TRP A 166 -4.90 5.94 -0.62
C TRP A 166 -3.48 5.39 -0.44
N GLN A 167 -2.55 5.81 -1.31
CA GLN A 167 -1.17 5.33 -1.30
C GLN A 167 -0.47 5.66 0.02
N LYS A 168 -0.75 6.84 0.59
CA LYS A 168 -0.22 7.27 1.87
C LYS A 168 -0.70 6.42 3.05
N LEU A 169 -1.93 5.90 3.00
CA LEU A 169 -2.51 5.11 4.10
C LEU A 169 -2.18 3.62 4.03
N TRP A 170 -2.24 3.04 2.83
CA TRP A 170 -2.19 1.58 2.66
C TRP A 170 -1.14 1.08 1.67
N GLY A 171 -0.34 1.99 1.10
CA GLY A 171 0.59 1.67 0.02
C GLY A 171 -0.11 1.57 -1.34
N PHE A 172 0.61 1.05 -2.33
CA PHE A 172 0.13 1.04 -3.71
C PHE A 172 -1.20 0.26 -3.84
N PRO A 173 -2.27 0.85 -4.39
CA PRO A 173 -3.53 0.16 -4.61
C PRO A 173 -3.34 -1.00 -5.60
N ASN A 174 -3.93 -2.16 -5.28
CA ASN A 174 -3.97 -3.30 -6.20
C ASN A 174 -4.83 -2.96 -7.44
N ALA A 175 -4.64 -3.68 -8.54
CA ALA A 175 -5.36 -3.46 -9.81
C ALA A 175 -6.90 -3.45 -9.64
N ILE A 176 -7.44 -4.26 -8.74
CA ILE A 176 -8.88 -4.27 -8.41
C ILE A 176 -9.30 -2.94 -7.76
N ALA A 177 -8.59 -2.54 -6.70
CA ALA A 177 -8.87 -1.28 -6.00
C ALA A 177 -8.67 -0.05 -6.91
N GLN A 178 -7.76 -0.12 -7.88
CA GLN A 178 -7.61 0.94 -8.90
C GLN A 178 -8.85 1.04 -9.79
N GLN A 179 -9.37 -0.08 -10.26
CA GLN A 179 -10.60 -0.12 -11.05
C GLN A 179 -11.80 0.38 -10.27
N ASP A 180 -11.96 -0.08 -9.02
CA ASP A 180 -13.06 0.34 -8.15
C ASP A 180 -12.98 1.84 -7.81
N LEU A 181 -11.78 2.37 -7.55
CA LEU A 181 -11.57 3.80 -7.36
C LEU A 181 -11.93 4.60 -8.62
N ASP A 182 -11.51 4.16 -9.81
CA ASP A 182 -11.84 4.82 -11.08
C ASP A 182 -13.35 4.80 -11.35
N GLU A 183 -14.02 3.68 -11.04
CA GLU A 183 -15.47 3.56 -11.14
C GLU A 183 -16.17 4.52 -10.18
N TRP A 184 -15.75 4.58 -8.91
CA TRP A 184 -16.34 5.47 -7.91
C TRP A 184 -16.07 6.95 -8.21
N ILE A 185 -14.90 7.29 -8.74
CA ILE A 185 -14.53 8.64 -9.22
C ILE A 185 -15.35 9.05 -10.45
N THR A 186 -15.77 8.08 -11.26
CA THR A 186 -16.60 8.35 -12.44
C THR A 186 -18.08 8.46 -12.04
N ALA A 187 -18.52 7.66 -11.07
CA ALA A 187 -19.88 7.66 -10.56
C ALA A 187 -20.17 8.80 -9.56
N MET A 188 -19.15 9.24 -8.82
CA MET A 188 -19.21 10.24 -7.76
C MET A 188 -18.04 11.21 -7.87
N SER A 189 -18.17 12.43 -7.33
CA SER A 189 -17.08 13.40 -7.43
C SER A 189 -15.81 12.95 -6.68
N PRO A 190 -14.59 13.28 -7.18
CA PRO A 190 -13.34 12.88 -6.55
C PRO A 190 -13.21 13.32 -5.08
N GLU A 191 -13.78 14.48 -4.73
CA GLU A 191 -13.76 15.01 -3.37
C GLU A 191 -14.53 14.13 -2.37
N LEU A 192 -15.61 13.48 -2.80
CA LEU A 192 -16.38 12.56 -1.96
C LEU A 192 -15.56 11.30 -1.67
N ILE A 193 -14.93 10.73 -2.69
CA ILE A 193 -14.11 9.53 -2.55
C ILE A 193 -12.88 9.81 -1.68
N HIS A 194 -12.24 10.97 -1.86
CA HIS A 194 -11.17 11.43 -0.97
C HIS A 194 -11.62 11.46 0.51
N TYR A 195 -12.82 11.97 0.78
CA TYR A 195 -13.38 11.98 2.14
C TYR A 195 -13.71 10.58 2.66
N ALA A 196 -14.18 9.66 1.81
CA ALA A 196 -14.42 8.27 2.19
C ALA A 196 -13.13 7.57 2.64
N ILE A 197 -12.04 7.80 1.91
CA ILE A 197 -10.73 7.28 2.27
C ILE A 197 -10.26 7.89 3.61
N GLU A 198 -10.46 9.18 3.83
CA GLU A 198 -10.12 9.85 5.09
C GLU A 198 -10.85 9.21 6.29
N ILE A 199 -12.13 8.87 6.13
CA ILE A 199 -12.93 8.17 7.16
C ILE A 199 -12.36 6.78 7.43
N ALA A 200 -12.03 6.02 6.38
CA ALA A 200 -11.45 4.70 6.50
C ALA A 200 -10.08 4.74 7.22
N GLY A 201 -9.26 5.75 6.93
CA GLY A 201 -8.00 6.02 7.63
C GLY A 201 -8.21 6.34 9.12
N LYS A 202 -9.16 7.22 9.46
CA LYS A 202 -9.50 7.55 10.85
C LYS A 202 -10.00 6.35 11.64
N ASN A 203 -10.72 5.44 10.99
CA ASN A 203 -11.21 4.19 11.58
C ASN A 203 -10.16 3.07 11.61
N ASN A 204 -8.90 3.36 11.24
CA ASN A 204 -7.78 2.41 11.23
C ASN A 204 -8.10 1.12 10.45
N VAL A 205 -8.79 1.24 9.32
CA VAL A 205 -9.12 0.11 8.45
C VAL A 205 -7.82 -0.46 7.86
N SER A 206 -7.69 -1.79 7.82
CA SER A 206 -6.53 -2.44 7.20
C SER A 206 -6.56 -2.34 5.67
N ALA A 207 -5.39 -2.36 5.02
CA ALA A 207 -5.27 -2.28 3.55
C ALA A 207 -6.14 -3.32 2.81
N ARG A 208 -6.25 -4.55 3.34
CA ARG A 208 -7.06 -5.63 2.75
C ARG A 208 -8.56 -5.38 2.81
N ALA A 209 -9.01 -4.52 3.72
CA ALA A 209 -10.41 -4.21 3.94
C ALA A 209 -10.79 -2.79 3.48
N ALA A 210 -9.80 -1.98 3.07
CA ALA A 210 -10.00 -0.59 2.68
C ALA A 210 -10.98 -0.49 1.51
N ASP A 211 -10.74 -1.27 0.45
CA ASP A 211 -11.57 -1.32 -0.74
C ASP A 211 -13.05 -1.62 -0.41
N LYS A 212 -13.29 -2.77 0.23
CA LYS A 212 -14.62 -3.18 0.68
C LYS A 212 -15.29 -2.14 1.57
N TYR A 213 -14.53 -1.51 2.48
CA TYR A 213 -15.08 -0.50 3.38
C TYR A 213 -15.56 0.73 2.60
N ILE A 214 -14.76 1.22 1.67
CA ILE A 214 -15.13 2.38 0.85
C ILE A 214 -16.34 2.04 -0.02
N GLY A 215 -16.40 0.86 -0.63
CA GLY A 215 -17.58 0.42 -1.38
C GLY A 215 -18.87 0.50 -0.56
N VAL A 216 -18.84 0.09 0.72
CA VAL A 216 -20.01 0.20 1.62
C VAL A 216 -20.39 1.66 1.89
N VAL A 217 -19.41 2.54 2.04
CA VAL A 217 -19.65 3.98 2.25
C VAL A 217 -20.26 4.61 1.00
N VAL A 218 -19.68 4.32 -0.17
CA VAL A 218 -20.11 4.78 -1.50
C VAL A 218 -21.55 4.32 -1.77
N ASP A 219 -21.87 3.04 -1.59
CA ASP A 219 -23.22 2.50 -1.71
C ASP A 219 -24.22 3.21 -0.78
N GLY A 220 -23.78 3.50 0.45
CA GLY A 220 -24.56 4.23 1.44
C GLY A 220 -24.89 5.66 0.98
N TRP A 221 -23.93 6.34 0.37
CA TRP A 221 -24.10 7.68 -0.18
C TRP A 221 -24.93 7.70 -1.46
N GLN A 222 -24.78 6.72 -2.35
CA GLN A 222 -25.60 6.57 -3.55
C GLN A 222 -27.09 6.38 -3.20
N LYS A 223 -27.40 5.55 -2.20
CA LYS A 223 -28.79 5.36 -1.71
C LYS A 223 -29.38 6.63 -1.13
N ARG A 224 -28.56 7.51 -0.55
CA ARG A 224 -28.98 8.79 0.04
C ARG A 224 -28.88 9.97 -0.93
N GLN A 225 -28.45 9.73 -2.18
CA GLN A 225 -28.29 10.75 -3.22
C GLN A 225 -27.42 11.94 -2.76
N VAL A 226 -26.35 11.67 -2.02
CA VAL A 226 -25.41 12.67 -1.50
C VAL A 226 -24.55 13.19 -2.67
N LYS A 227 -24.62 14.49 -2.96
CA LYS A 227 -23.87 15.11 -4.09
C LYS A 227 -22.80 16.12 -3.65
N THR A 228 -22.75 16.45 -2.37
CA THR A 228 -21.89 17.53 -1.85
C THR A 228 -21.08 17.03 -0.66
N LEU A 229 -19.84 17.54 -0.52
CA LEU A 229 -18.95 17.21 0.59
C LEU A 229 -19.59 17.46 1.97
N GLU A 230 -20.37 18.54 2.11
CA GLU A 230 -21.07 18.87 3.35
C GLU A 230 -22.11 17.82 3.73
N GLN A 231 -22.86 17.33 2.75
CA GLN A 231 -23.86 16.28 2.95
C GLN A 231 -23.19 14.95 3.34
N ALA A 232 -22.01 14.64 2.78
CA ALA A 232 -21.24 13.46 3.18
C ALA A 232 -20.75 13.54 4.62
N LYS A 233 -20.28 14.72 5.06
CA LYS A 233 -19.88 14.98 6.45
C LYS A 233 -21.05 14.84 7.41
N GLN A 234 -22.21 15.40 7.06
CA GLN A 234 -23.43 15.26 7.85
C GLN A 234 -23.87 13.81 7.95
N ALA A 235 -23.89 13.07 6.83
CA ALA A 235 -24.26 11.65 6.81
C ALA A 235 -23.31 10.79 7.65
N ASN A 236 -22.01 11.09 7.66
CA ASN A 236 -21.03 10.38 8.51
C ASN A 236 -21.21 10.74 9.99
N ALA A 237 -21.41 12.02 10.33
CA ALA A 237 -21.67 12.46 11.70
C ALA A 237 -22.96 11.82 12.28
N GLU A 238 -24.04 11.75 11.50
CA GLU A 238 -25.26 11.04 11.87
C GLU A 238 -25.02 9.54 12.09
N HIS A 239 -24.17 8.92 11.27
CA HIS A 239 -23.80 7.51 11.42
C HIS A 239 -23.00 7.27 12.71
N GLU A 240 -22.00 8.12 12.99
CA GLU A 240 -21.23 8.08 14.23
C GLU A 240 -22.09 8.35 15.48
N GLN A 241 -23.01 9.31 15.41
CA GLN A 241 -23.99 9.58 16.48
C GLN A 241 -24.93 8.39 16.70
N ARG A 242 -25.37 7.72 15.62
CA ARG A 242 -26.18 6.50 15.74
C ARG A 242 -25.37 5.38 16.38
N LEU A 243 -24.10 5.20 15.99
CA LEU A 243 -23.19 4.21 16.56
C LEU A 243 -22.89 4.47 18.04
N SER A 244 -22.69 5.72 18.45
CA SER A 244 -22.45 6.10 19.85
C SER A 244 -23.71 5.90 20.70
N THR A 245 -24.88 6.27 20.17
CA THR A 245 -26.18 6.04 20.83
C THR A 245 -26.49 4.54 20.94
N ALA A 246 -26.17 3.76 19.90
CA ALA A 246 -26.33 2.30 19.90
C ALA A 246 -25.35 1.58 20.84
N LYS A 247 -24.12 2.08 20.99
CA LYS A 247 -23.14 1.60 22.00
C LYS A 247 -23.64 1.80 23.43
N GLY A 248 -24.51 2.78 23.67
CA GLY A 248 -25.21 2.96 24.95
C GLY A 248 -26.37 1.98 25.19
N GLY A 249 -26.90 1.35 24.14
CA GLY A 249 -28.00 0.39 24.22
C GLY A 249 -27.57 -1.08 24.27
N TYR A 250 -26.32 -1.40 23.96
CA TYR A 250 -25.78 -2.76 24.02
C TYR A 250 -25.10 -3.04 25.37
N SER A 251 -25.78 -2.72 26.47
CA SER A 251 -25.46 -3.33 27.76
C SER A 251 -25.94 -4.78 27.71
N GLY A 252 -25.07 -5.66 27.20
CA GLY A 252 -25.16 -7.10 27.36
C GLY A 252 -26.47 -7.71 26.88
N ASN A 253 -26.50 -8.15 25.62
CA ASN A 253 -26.98 -9.51 25.42
C ASN A 253 -25.89 -10.42 26.01
N GLY A 254 -25.87 -10.47 27.35
CA GLY A 254 -25.10 -11.44 28.08
C GLY A 254 -25.43 -12.77 27.44
N ARG A 255 -24.40 -13.57 27.16
CA ARG A 255 -24.58 -15.01 27.06
C ARG A 255 -25.60 -15.35 28.14
N LYS A 256 -26.79 -15.82 27.76
CA LYS A 256 -27.78 -16.24 28.76
C LYS A 256 -26.99 -17.15 29.68
N ASN A 257 -26.74 -16.71 30.92
CA ASN A 257 -26.13 -17.56 31.92
C ASN A 257 -27.19 -18.62 32.17
N VAL A 258 -27.16 -19.69 31.37
CA VAL A 258 -27.95 -20.88 31.61
C VAL A 258 -27.38 -21.40 32.92
N LYS A 259 -28.06 -21.06 34.02
CA LYS A 259 -27.84 -21.74 35.28
C LYS A 259 -28.29 -23.17 35.03
N GLU A 260 -27.34 -24.08 34.81
CA GLU A 260 -27.63 -25.50 34.85
C GLU A 260 -28.17 -25.80 36.24
N THR A 261 -29.49 -25.88 36.36
CA THR A 261 -30.13 -26.34 37.59
C THR A 261 -29.84 -27.83 37.71
N LEU A 262 -29.53 -28.29 38.93
CA LEU A 262 -29.32 -29.70 39.19
C LEU A 262 -30.48 -30.52 38.56
N PRO A 263 -30.18 -31.58 37.79
CA PRO A 263 -31.19 -32.44 37.20
C PRO A 263 -32.20 -32.92 38.24
N ASP A 264 -33.44 -33.18 37.83
CA ASP A 264 -34.50 -33.53 38.78
C ASP A 264 -34.15 -34.74 39.66
N TRP A 265 -33.35 -35.69 39.17
CA TRP A 265 -32.87 -36.85 39.93
C TRP A 265 -31.86 -36.54 41.04
N ALA A 266 -31.23 -35.36 41.02
CA ALA A 266 -30.24 -34.90 41.99
C ALA A 266 -30.84 -34.05 43.12
N LYS A 267 -32.16 -33.85 43.14
CA LYS A 267 -32.88 -33.14 44.21
C LYS A 267 -33.06 -34.09 45.42
N PRO A 268 -32.90 -33.62 46.67
CA PRO A 268 -32.99 -34.47 47.86
C PRO A 268 -34.36 -35.16 48.04
N ASP A 269 -35.43 -34.57 47.49
CA ASP A 269 -36.79 -35.13 47.53
C ASP A 269 -37.19 -35.90 46.25
N TYR A 270 -36.21 -36.28 45.41
CA TYR A 270 -36.50 -36.99 44.17
C TYR A 270 -37.03 -38.41 44.43
N GLN A 271 -38.24 -38.68 43.94
CA GLN A 271 -38.79 -40.02 43.83
C GLN A 271 -38.72 -40.48 42.38
N ALA A 272 -37.89 -41.49 42.11
CA ALA A 272 -37.81 -42.08 40.78
C ALA A 272 -39.18 -42.65 40.36
N PRO A 273 -39.66 -42.36 39.15
CA PRO A 273 -40.89 -42.97 38.65
C PRO A 273 -40.68 -44.48 38.60
N LYS A 274 -41.44 -45.22 39.42
CA LYS A 274 -41.52 -46.67 39.32
C LYS A 274 -42.26 -46.99 38.01
N LYS A 275 -41.51 -47.22 36.93
CA LYS A 275 -42.04 -47.96 35.79
C LYS A 275 -42.24 -49.39 36.26
N GLU A 276 -43.46 -49.71 36.67
CA GLU A 276 -43.89 -51.10 36.73
C GLU A 276 -43.92 -51.60 35.28
N LEU A 277 -42.89 -52.34 34.88
CA LEU A 277 -42.91 -53.07 33.61
C LEU A 277 -44.10 -54.03 33.67
N SER A 278 -44.96 -54.00 32.65
CA SER A 278 -46.00 -55.00 32.46
C SER A 278 -45.37 -56.41 32.51
N ASP A 279 -46.08 -57.40 33.06
CA ASP A 279 -45.59 -58.78 33.21
C ASP A 279 -45.00 -59.35 31.90
N ASP A 280 -45.56 -58.94 30.76
CA ASP A 280 -45.08 -59.32 29.42
C ASP A 280 -43.70 -58.73 29.08
N GLU A 281 -43.39 -57.51 29.53
CA GLU A 281 -42.09 -56.88 29.33
C GLU A 281 -41.04 -57.43 30.32
N GLN A 282 -41.46 -57.81 31.53
CA GLN A 282 -40.59 -58.48 32.49
C GLN A 282 -40.21 -59.90 32.01
N ALA A 283 -41.15 -60.62 31.41
CA ALA A 283 -40.90 -61.94 30.84
C ALA A 283 -39.93 -61.86 29.65
N LYS A 284 -40.10 -60.87 28.76
CA LYS A 284 -39.20 -60.65 27.63
C LYS A 284 -37.78 -60.29 28.06
N THR A 285 -37.62 -59.38 29.01
CA THR A 285 -36.29 -58.97 29.51
C THR A 285 -35.59 -60.11 30.28
N LYS A 286 -36.33 -60.94 31.02
CA LYS A 286 -35.79 -62.16 31.63
C LYS A 286 -35.35 -63.19 30.58
N ALA A 287 -36.18 -63.43 29.56
CA ALA A 287 -35.85 -64.36 28.47
C ALA A 287 -34.61 -63.89 27.68
N GLU A 288 -34.48 -62.59 27.40
CA GLU A 288 -33.30 -62.03 26.74
C GLU A 288 -32.03 -62.15 27.59
N THR A 289 -32.13 -61.88 28.90
CA THR A 289 -30.97 -62.00 29.79
C THR A 289 -30.54 -63.46 29.94
N GLU A 290 -31.47 -64.41 30.05
CA GLU A 290 -31.16 -65.85 30.07
C GLU A 290 -30.55 -66.34 28.75
N ALA A 291 -31.07 -65.88 27.60
CA ALA A 291 -30.51 -66.20 26.30
C ALA A 291 -29.08 -65.65 26.13
N ALA A 292 -28.81 -64.44 26.61
CA ALA A 292 -27.48 -63.85 26.62
C ALA A 292 -26.52 -64.61 27.56
N LEU A 293 -27.01 -65.05 28.72
CA LEU A 293 -26.23 -65.82 29.70
C LEU A 293 -25.89 -67.22 29.16
N ASN A 294 -26.82 -67.87 28.46
CA ASN A 294 -26.59 -69.16 27.80
C ASN A 294 -25.62 -69.04 26.62
N LYS A 295 -25.69 -67.96 25.82
CA LYS A 295 -24.67 -67.66 24.80
C LYS A 295 -23.28 -67.48 25.43
N LEU A 296 -23.17 -66.75 26.54
CA LEU A 296 -21.91 -66.60 27.28
C LEU A 296 -21.37 -67.93 27.83
N LYS A 297 -22.24 -68.78 28.39
CA LYS A 297 -21.85 -70.12 28.86
C LYS A 297 -21.38 -71.04 27.72
N ALA A 298 -22.04 -70.98 26.56
CA ALA A 298 -21.66 -71.75 25.37
C ALA A 298 -20.31 -71.29 24.78
N LEU A 299 -20.02 -69.99 24.82
CA LEU A 299 -18.70 -69.45 24.46
C LEU A 299 -17.61 -69.89 25.44
N ARG A 300 -17.94 -70.02 26.73
CA ARG A 300 -17.00 -70.45 27.79
C ARG A 300 -16.64 -71.94 27.74
N GLN A 301 -17.48 -72.80 27.16
CA GLN A 301 -17.19 -74.25 27.01
C GLN A 301 -16.45 -74.60 25.71
N LYS A 302 -16.29 -73.64 24.79
CA LYS A 302 -15.53 -73.81 23.53
C LYS A 302 -14.11 -73.22 23.58
N SER A 303 -13.68 -72.71 24.74
CA SER A 303 -12.30 -72.32 25.07
C SER A 303 -11.69 -73.33 26.03
#